data_AF-A0A8C4R2Y1-F1
#
_entry.id   AF-A0A8C4R2Y1-F1
#
_cell.length_a   1.000
_cell.length_b   1.000
_cell.length_c   1.000
_cell.angle_alpha   90.00
_cell.angle_beta   90.00
_cell.angle_gamma   90.00
#
_symmetry.space_group_name_H-M   'P 1'
#
loop_
_entity.id
_entity.type
_entity.pdbx_description
1 polymer ?
#
loop_
_entity_poly.entity_id
_entity_poly.type
_entity_poly.pdbx_seq_one_letter_code
_entity_poly.pdbx_strand_id
1 'polypeptide(L)'
;MAGEDSAADMMQLQRELQNLWYKKDILKLRGVCREAFEKMSKPRTVVLSLLEKNPDWRRGKTSCLANHLTYELSKWLQCHADSLQAANLALKLELQPYLDFKEICQPLLLQDKLNIVELYVGSQEDMQKCLVQLLDSWCAPDFDHVVLFRQYQGLPQLKKEHLQPHKLSKTLSRLLKTYGISADFCPNLKKQRGLAAIKYLLFKKYREKSIDDATWNAHILVSTCFYFFVCQHI
;
A
#
# COMPACT_ATOMS: atom_id res chain seq x y z
N MET A 1 -30.36 4.83 -14.38
CA MET A 1 -29.85 5.30 -15.69
C MET A 1 -28.73 6.27 -15.39
N ALA A 2 -27.47 5.84 -15.46
CA ALA A 2 -26.34 6.73 -15.23
C ALA A 2 -26.23 7.66 -16.44
N GLY A 3 -26.40 8.97 -16.22
CA GLY A 3 -26.25 9.97 -17.26
C GLY A 3 -24.82 9.94 -17.78
N GLU A 4 -24.64 9.94 -19.09
CA GLU A 4 -23.36 10.26 -19.69
C GLU A 4 -23.04 11.71 -19.33
N ASP A 5 -21.98 11.93 -18.56
CA ASP A 5 -21.46 13.27 -18.28
C ASP A 5 -21.15 13.95 -19.63
N SER A 6 -21.93 14.96 -20.01
CA SER A 6 -21.76 15.65 -21.29
C SER A 6 -20.50 16.49 -21.27
N ALA A 7 -19.83 16.63 -22.42
CA ALA A 7 -18.70 17.53 -22.58
C ALA A 7 -19.04 18.99 -22.18
N ALA A 8 -20.32 19.36 -22.25
CA ALA A 8 -20.84 20.64 -21.79
C ALA A 8 -20.76 20.81 -20.26
N ASP A 9 -21.14 19.77 -19.50
CA ASP A 9 -21.12 19.79 -18.03
C ASP A 9 -19.69 19.92 -17.51
N MET A 10 -18.75 19.24 -18.16
CA MET A 10 -17.32 19.37 -17.88
C MET A 10 -16.78 20.78 -18.14
N MET A 11 -17.18 21.42 -19.26
CA MET A 11 -16.75 22.79 -19.56
C MET A 11 -17.34 23.81 -18.59
N GLN A 12 -18.58 23.59 -18.15
CA GLN A 12 -19.25 24.42 -17.14
C GLN A 12 -18.53 24.33 -15.79
N LEU A 13 -18.26 23.11 -15.31
CA LEU A 13 -17.52 22.86 -14.08
C LEU A 13 -16.14 23.52 -14.11
N GLN A 14 -15.44 23.42 -15.25
CA GLN A 14 -14.12 24.01 -15.41
C GLN A 14 -14.15 25.55 -15.23
N ARG A 15 -15.11 26.24 -15.87
CA ARG A 15 -15.23 27.70 -15.73
C ARG A 15 -15.58 28.10 -14.31
N GLU A 16 -16.44 27.34 -13.65
CA GLU A 16 -16.82 27.61 -12.26
C GLU A 16 -15.63 27.48 -11.32
N LEU A 17 -14.85 26.41 -11.44
CA LEU A 17 -13.63 26.21 -10.64
C LEU A 17 -12.58 27.31 -10.90
N GLN A 18 -12.38 27.72 -12.15
CA GLN A 18 -11.47 28.82 -12.48
C GLN A 18 -11.95 30.17 -11.92
N ASN A 19 -13.25 30.46 -11.99
CA ASN A 19 -13.82 31.68 -11.42
C ASN A 19 -13.70 31.72 -9.89
N LEU A 20 -13.96 30.60 -9.21
CA LEU A 20 -13.81 30.49 -7.75
C LEU A 20 -12.34 30.63 -7.33
N TRP A 21 -11.42 30.09 -8.13
CA TRP A 21 -9.99 30.27 -7.91
C TRP A 21 -9.56 31.74 -8.02
N TYR A 22 -10.00 32.45 -9.07
CA TYR A 22 -9.70 33.88 -9.24
C TYR A 22 -10.24 34.73 -8.10
N LYS A 23 -11.43 34.37 -7.57
CA LYS A 23 -12.05 35.01 -6.41
C LYS A 23 -11.42 34.61 -5.06
N LYS A 24 -10.45 33.68 -5.06
CA LYS A 24 -9.83 33.07 -3.87
C LYS A 24 -10.84 32.44 -2.89
N ASP A 25 -12.00 32.01 -3.39
CA ASP A 25 -13.03 31.34 -2.59
C ASP A 25 -12.76 29.82 -2.52
N ILE A 26 -11.77 29.45 -1.69
CA ILE A 26 -11.26 28.08 -1.61
C ILE A 26 -12.28 27.12 -1.00
N LEU A 27 -13.10 27.57 -0.04
CA LEU A 27 -14.10 26.73 0.62
C LEU A 27 -15.18 26.32 -0.36
N LYS A 28 -15.71 27.26 -1.15
CA LYS A 28 -16.72 26.98 -2.16
C LYS A 28 -16.15 26.15 -3.30
N LEU A 29 -14.90 26.40 -3.68
CA LEU A 29 -14.19 25.60 -4.68
C LEU A 29 -14.13 24.12 -4.28
N ARG A 30 -13.75 23.82 -3.03
CA ARG A 30 -13.71 22.45 -2.51
C ARG A 30 -15.09 21.79 -2.51
N GLY A 31 -16.13 22.54 -2.12
CA GLY A 31 -17.51 22.07 -2.16
C GLY A 31 -17.95 21.64 -3.57
N VAL A 32 -17.70 22.50 -4.57
CA VAL A 32 -18.02 22.21 -5.98
C VAL A 32 -17.23 21.02 -6.51
N CYS A 33 -15.95 20.88 -6.14
CA CYS A 33 -15.15 19.71 -6.52
C CYS A 33 -15.75 18.41 -5.96
N ARG A 34 -16.14 18.41 -4.69
CA ARG A 34 -16.72 17.24 -4.03
C ARG A 34 -18.03 16.82 -4.67
N GLU A 35 -18.94 17.76 -4.87
CA GLU A 35 -20.24 17.51 -5.49
C GLU A 35 -20.08 16.99 -6.93
N ALA A 36 -19.13 17.55 -7.68
CA ALA A 36 -18.80 17.05 -9.02
C ALA A 36 -18.30 15.60 -8.98
N PHE A 37 -17.36 15.27 -8.07
CA PHE A 37 -16.84 13.90 -7.98
C PHE A 37 -17.89 12.88 -7.52
N GLU A 38 -18.87 13.27 -6.71
CA GLU A 38 -19.98 12.41 -6.29
C GLU A 38 -21.02 12.16 -7.39
N LYS A 39 -21.31 13.17 -8.23
CA LYS A 39 -22.32 13.06 -9.30
C LYS A 39 -21.81 12.36 -10.56
N MET A 40 -20.51 12.40 -10.81
CA MET A 40 -19.93 11.98 -12.09
C MET A 40 -19.76 10.47 -12.22
N SER A 41 -20.02 9.94 -13.42
CA SER A 41 -19.85 8.53 -13.74
C SER A 41 -18.38 8.13 -13.89
N LYS A 42 -17.52 9.08 -14.32
CA LYS A 42 -16.07 8.86 -14.52
C LYS A 42 -15.22 10.03 -13.97
N PRO A 43 -15.07 10.16 -12.64
CA PRO A 43 -14.31 11.26 -12.03
C PRO A 43 -12.84 11.31 -12.51
N ARG A 44 -12.26 10.16 -12.90
CA ARG A 44 -10.93 10.06 -13.54
C ARG A 44 -10.76 10.92 -14.78
N THR A 45 -11.70 10.85 -15.72
CA THR A 45 -11.58 11.56 -17.01
C THR A 45 -11.73 13.06 -16.81
N VAL A 46 -12.59 13.46 -15.88
CA VAL A 46 -12.81 14.86 -15.55
C VAL A 46 -11.57 15.45 -14.91
N VAL A 47 -11.00 14.81 -13.89
CA VAL A 47 -9.74 15.26 -13.26
C VAL A 47 -8.62 15.37 -14.30
N LEU A 48 -8.42 14.33 -15.11
CA LEU A 48 -7.36 14.35 -16.14
C LEU A 48 -7.56 15.51 -17.10
N SER A 49 -8.78 15.74 -17.58
CA SER A 49 -9.07 16.86 -18.47
C SER A 49 -8.90 18.24 -17.81
N LEU A 50 -9.22 18.35 -16.51
CA LEU A 50 -9.04 19.57 -15.72
C LEU A 50 -7.55 19.86 -15.49
N LEU A 51 -6.75 18.82 -15.24
CA LEU A 51 -5.30 18.93 -15.05
C LEU A 51 -4.55 19.15 -16.38
N GLU A 52 -4.99 18.54 -17.48
CA GLU A 52 -4.43 18.76 -18.83
C GLU A 52 -4.64 20.20 -19.29
N LYS A 53 -5.79 20.81 -18.96
CA LYS A 53 -6.11 22.20 -19.33
C LYS A 53 -5.58 23.25 -18.36
N ASN A 54 -5.11 22.85 -17.17
CA ASN A 54 -4.51 23.75 -16.18
C ASN A 54 -3.14 23.21 -15.73
N PRO A 55 -2.05 23.41 -16.50
CA PRO A 55 -0.74 22.82 -16.24
C PRO A 55 0.00 23.40 -15.02
N ASP A 56 -0.65 24.27 -14.24
CA ASP A 56 -0.08 24.89 -13.05
C ASP A 56 0.35 23.89 -11.96
N TRP A 57 -0.15 22.64 -11.99
CA TRP A 57 0.34 21.55 -11.13
C TRP A 57 1.83 21.26 -11.32
N ARG A 58 2.38 21.46 -12.52
CA ARG A 58 3.82 21.24 -12.80
C ARG A 58 4.73 22.25 -12.10
N ARG A 59 4.17 23.32 -11.51
CA ARG A 59 4.92 24.40 -10.86
C ARG A 59 5.19 24.17 -9.37
N GLY A 60 4.71 23.05 -8.79
CA GLY A 60 5.05 22.65 -7.41
C GLY A 60 4.60 23.60 -6.30
N LYS A 61 3.70 24.55 -6.57
CA LYS A 61 3.22 25.51 -5.56
C LYS A 61 2.08 24.92 -4.74
N THR A 62 2.20 25.00 -3.42
CA THR A 62 1.17 24.53 -2.47
C THR A 62 -0.17 25.25 -2.60
N SER A 63 -0.16 26.51 -3.07
CA SER A 63 -1.33 27.36 -3.28
C SER A 63 -1.72 27.46 -4.76
N CYS A 64 -1.83 26.34 -5.47
CA CYS A 64 -2.36 26.32 -6.83
C CYS A 64 -3.69 25.56 -6.89
N LEU A 65 -4.54 25.92 -7.85
CA LEU A 65 -5.83 25.26 -8.10
C LEU A 65 -5.68 23.74 -8.18
N ALA A 66 -4.64 23.29 -8.87
CA ALA A 66 -4.40 21.86 -9.04
C ALA A 66 -4.05 21.16 -7.73
N ASN A 67 -3.36 21.81 -6.78
CA ASN A 67 -3.11 21.24 -5.46
C ASN A 67 -4.41 21.02 -4.67
N HIS A 68 -5.36 21.95 -4.77
CA HIS A 68 -6.67 21.78 -4.14
C HIS A 68 -7.51 20.70 -4.83
N LEU A 69 -7.47 20.63 -6.16
CA LEU A 69 -8.12 19.56 -6.93
C LEU A 69 -7.55 18.18 -6.57
N THR A 70 -6.22 18.08 -6.54
CA THR A 70 -5.50 16.87 -6.14
C THR A 70 -5.84 16.45 -4.70
N TYR A 71 -5.91 17.41 -3.77
CA TYR A 71 -6.25 17.13 -2.37
C TYR A 71 -7.71 16.67 -2.20
N GLU A 72 -8.69 17.34 -2.84
CA GLU A 72 -10.08 16.88 -2.75
C GLU A 72 -10.28 15.55 -3.47
N LEU A 73 -9.54 15.30 -4.55
CA LEU A 73 -9.56 14.00 -5.21
C LEU A 73 -8.96 12.92 -4.34
N SER A 74 -7.82 13.16 -3.68
CA SER A 74 -7.22 12.18 -2.78
C SER A 74 -8.19 11.83 -1.64
N LYS A 75 -8.87 12.84 -1.06
CA LYS A 75 -9.93 12.66 -0.08
C LYS A 75 -11.12 11.88 -0.61
N TRP A 76 -11.57 12.19 -1.83
CA TRP A 76 -12.68 11.47 -2.45
C TRP A 76 -12.32 10.00 -2.71
N LEU A 77 -11.11 9.72 -3.19
CA LEU A 77 -10.61 8.36 -3.43
C LEU A 77 -10.57 7.52 -2.15
N GLN A 78 -10.20 8.12 -1.02
CA GLN A 78 -10.19 7.44 0.29
C GLN A 78 -11.60 7.02 0.75
N CYS A 79 -12.64 7.78 0.36
CA CYS A 79 -14.01 7.55 0.85
C CYS A 79 -14.89 6.77 -0.12
N HIS A 80 -14.64 6.82 -1.43
CA HIS A 80 -15.62 6.37 -2.43
C HIS A 80 -15.09 5.42 -3.51
N ALA A 81 -13.78 5.34 -3.73
CA ALA A 81 -13.21 4.51 -4.79
C ALA A 81 -12.75 3.15 -4.27
N ASP A 82 -12.92 2.11 -5.09
CA ASP A 82 -12.20 0.86 -4.86
C ASP A 82 -10.68 1.13 -4.95
N SER A 83 -9.93 0.53 -4.03
CA SER A 83 -8.47 0.56 -3.92
C SER A 83 -7.73 0.43 -5.25
N LEU A 84 -8.22 -0.40 -6.18
CA LEU A 84 -7.63 -0.55 -7.52
C LEU A 84 -7.79 0.70 -8.37
N GLN A 85 -8.95 1.34 -8.34
CA GLN A 85 -9.17 2.60 -9.07
C GLN A 85 -8.30 3.71 -8.49
N ALA A 86 -8.25 3.81 -7.16
CA ALA A 86 -7.42 4.77 -6.47
C ALA A 86 -5.92 4.60 -6.78
N ALA A 87 -5.40 3.37 -6.76
CA ALA A 87 -4.01 3.09 -7.12
C ALA A 87 -3.68 3.45 -8.58
N ASN A 88 -4.55 3.09 -9.53
CA ASN A 88 -4.35 3.42 -10.95
C ASN A 88 -4.39 4.93 -11.22
N LEU A 89 -5.25 5.65 -10.50
CA LEU A 89 -5.33 7.10 -10.56
C LEU A 89 -4.08 7.75 -9.97
N ALA A 90 -3.66 7.29 -8.80
CA ALA A 90 -2.45 7.76 -8.15
C ALA A 90 -1.22 7.57 -9.03
N LEU A 91 -1.07 6.40 -9.66
CA LEU A 91 0.00 6.11 -10.60
C LEU A 91 0.02 7.04 -11.80
N LYS A 92 -1.15 7.31 -12.39
CA LYS A 92 -1.24 8.13 -13.60
C LYS A 92 -1.05 9.63 -13.33
N LEU A 93 -1.40 10.07 -12.13
CA LEU A 93 -1.41 11.48 -11.74
C LEU A 93 -0.28 11.84 -10.76
N GLU A 94 0.57 10.87 -10.41
CA GLU A 94 1.66 11.01 -9.44
C GLU A 94 1.18 11.47 -8.04
N LEU A 95 0.02 10.95 -7.59
CA LEU A 95 -0.62 11.35 -6.32
C LEU A 95 -0.22 10.51 -5.12
N GLN A 96 0.70 9.57 -5.29
CA GLN A 96 1.11 8.67 -4.22
C GLN A 96 1.54 9.38 -2.93
N PRO A 97 2.24 10.54 -2.94
CA PRO A 97 2.61 11.26 -1.71
C PRO A 97 1.42 11.83 -0.91
N TYR A 98 0.24 11.94 -1.52
CA TYR A 98 -0.95 12.53 -0.91
C TYR A 98 -1.98 11.48 -0.43
N LEU A 99 -1.67 10.20 -0.62
CA LEU A 99 -2.53 9.09 -0.25
C LEU A 99 -1.90 8.29 0.88
N ASP A 100 -2.73 7.79 1.79
CA ASP A 100 -2.25 6.86 2.80
C ASP A 100 -1.88 5.53 2.14
N PHE A 101 -0.63 5.12 2.33
CA PHE A 101 -0.10 3.92 1.71
C PHE A 101 -0.87 2.66 2.12
N LYS A 102 -1.27 2.54 3.39
CA LYS A 102 -1.98 1.35 3.89
C LYS A 102 -3.40 1.33 3.37
N GLU A 103 -4.09 2.46 3.31
CA GLU A 103 -5.46 2.54 2.76
C GLU A 103 -5.53 2.08 1.30
N ILE A 104 -4.47 2.32 0.51
CA ILE A 104 -4.40 1.89 -0.90
C ILE A 104 -3.83 0.48 -1.06
N CYS A 105 -2.66 0.21 -0.48
CA CYS A 105 -1.91 -0.99 -0.79
C CYS A 105 -2.39 -2.22 0.00
N GLN A 106 -2.82 -2.05 1.25
CA GLN A 106 -3.29 -3.15 2.08
C GLN A 106 -4.48 -3.91 1.46
N PRO A 107 -5.57 -3.25 1.02
CA PRO A 107 -6.68 -3.95 0.37
C PRO A 107 -6.27 -4.65 -0.93
N LEU A 108 -5.37 -4.05 -1.72
CA LEU A 108 -4.84 -4.67 -2.94
C LEU A 108 -4.03 -5.93 -2.65
N LEU A 109 -3.20 -5.91 -1.61
CA LEU A 109 -2.44 -7.08 -1.16
C LEU A 109 -3.37 -8.21 -0.71
N LEU A 110 -4.45 -7.88 0.01
CA LEU A 110 -5.45 -8.88 0.45
C LEU A 110 -6.25 -9.49 -0.70
N GLN A 111 -6.34 -8.78 -1.83
CA GLN A 111 -6.94 -9.24 -3.09
C GLN A 111 -5.91 -9.90 -4.03
N ASP A 112 -4.68 -10.15 -3.59
CA ASP A 112 -3.62 -10.77 -4.40
C ASP A 112 -3.24 -9.95 -5.65
N LYS A 113 -3.34 -8.61 -5.56
CA LYS A 113 -2.96 -7.66 -6.62
C LYS A 113 -1.57 -7.07 -6.37
N LEU A 114 -0.61 -7.92 -5.96
CA LEU A 114 0.75 -7.49 -5.61
C LEU A 114 1.45 -6.79 -6.79
N ASN A 115 1.21 -7.26 -8.02
CA ASN A 115 1.72 -6.63 -9.24
C ASN A 115 1.34 -5.14 -9.36
N ILE A 116 0.12 -4.77 -8.97
CA ILE A 116 -0.33 -3.37 -8.98
C ILE A 116 0.36 -2.57 -7.88
N VAL A 117 0.59 -3.18 -6.72
CA VAL A 117 1.30 -2.54 -5.61
C VAL A 117 2.78 -2.31 -5.96
N GLU A 118 3.43 -3.28 -6.62
CA GLU A 118 4.81 -3.11 -7.12
C GLU A 118 4.91 -1.98 -8.16
N LEU A 119 3.92 -1.86 -9.06
CA LEU A 119 3.81 -0.72 -9.97
C LEU A 119 3.60 0.59 -9.21
N TYR A 120 2.71 0.60 -8.21
CA TYR A 120 2.37 1.77 -7.41
C TYR A 120 3.59 2.35 -6.71
N VAL A 121 4.37 1.47 -6.08
CA VAL A 121 5.62 1.79 -5.38
C VAL A 121 6.71 2.24 -6.36
N GLY A 122 6.81 1.57 -7.52
CA GLY A 122 7.77 1.90 -8.56
C GLY A 122 9.20 1.98 -8.06
N SER A 123 9.91 3.06 -8.42
CA SER A 123 11.31 3.31 -8.01
C SER A 123 11.44 4.12 -6.72
N GLN A 124 10.34 4.37 -5.99
CA GLN A 124 10.38 5.18 -4.78
C GLN A 124 10.81 4.34 -3.57
N GLU A 125 12.05 4.52 -3.11
CA GLU A 125 12.64 3.72 -2.03
C GLU A 125 11.80 3.71 -0.75
N ASP A 126 11.23 4.85 -0.36
CA ASP A 126 10.44 4.95 0.87
C ASP A 126 9.19 4.08 0.78
N MET A 127 8.51 4.07 -0.37
CA MET A 127 7.36 3.22 -0.60
C MET A 127 7.74 1.73 -0.70
N GLN A 128 8.92 1.42 -1.24
CA GLN A 128 9.45 0.05 -1.26
C GLN A 128 9.70 -0.46 0.16
N LYS A 129 10.29 0.37 1.02
CA LYS A 129 10.48 0.08 2.45
C LYS A 129 9.13 -0.08 3.15
N CYS A 130 8.15 0.79 2.89
CA CYS A 130 6.80 0.67 3.45
C CYS A 130 6.10 -0.63 3.03
N LEU A 131 6.21 -1.05 1.76
CA LEU A 131 5.67 -2.33 1.29
C LEU A 131 6.27 -3.51 2.06
N VAL A 132 7.60 -3.52 2.18
CA VAL A 132 8.34 -4.59 2.87
C VAL A 132 7.97 -4.64 4.35
N GLN A 133 7.89 -3.49 5.03
CA GLN A 133 7.51 -3.41 6.44
C GLN A 133 6.06 -3.83 6.67
N LEU A 134 5.15 -3.46 5.76
CA LEU A 134 3.75 -3.89 5.84
C LEU A 134 3.65 -5.42 5.75
N LEU A 135 4.31 -6.03 4.78
CA LEU A 135 4.33 -7.50 4.63
C LEU A 135 5.05 -8.19 5.79
N ASP A 136 6.11 -7.59 6.34
CA ASP A 136 6.80 -8.12 7.52
C ASP A 136 5.91 -8.09 8.76
N SER A 137 5.07 -7.07 8.94
CA SER A 137 4.12 -7.01 10.07
C SER A 137 3.14 -8.19 10.08
N TRP A 138 2.83 -8.77 8.92
CA TRP A 138 1.98 -9.95 8.80
C TRP A 138 2.70 -11.26 9.11
N CYS A 139 4.03 -11.21 9.25
CA CYS A 139 4.86 -12.34 9.70
C CYS A 139 4.99 -12.40 11.22
N ALA A 140 4.43 -11.43 11.97
CA ALA A 140 4.48 -11.41 13.41
C ALA A 140 3.75 -12.63 14.01
N PRO A 141 4.24 -13.20 15.12
CA PRO A 141 3.67 -14.42 15.71
C PRO A 141 2.24 -14.23 16.25
N ASP A 142 1.89 -13.02 16.63
CA ASP A 142 0.59 -12.57 17.13
C ASP A 142 -0.32 -11.99 16.03
N PHE A 143 0.10 -12.05 14.76
CA PHE A 143 -0.68 -11.54 13.65
C PHE A 143 -1.98 -12.32 13.45
N ASP A 144 -3.11 -11.65 13.67
CA ASP A 144 -4.45 -12.23 13.48
C ASP A 144 -5.09 -11.75 12.16
N HIS A 145 -5.07 -12.64 11.17
CA HIS A 145 -5.72 -12.43 9.88
C HIS A 145 -7.24 -12.25 9.99
N VAL A 146 -7.90 -12.77 11.03
CA VAL A 146 -9.35 -12.59 11.25
C VAL A 146 -9.64 -11.14 11.59
N VAL A 147 -8.86 -10.53 12.48
CA VAL A 147 -9.00 -9.10 12.83
C VAL A 147 -8.75 -8.24 11.61
N LEU A 148 -7.71 -8.53 10.83
CA LEU A 148 -7.42 -7.80 9.61
C LEU A 148 -8.58 -7.88 8.60
N PHE A 149 -9.11 -9.08 8.33
CA PHE A 149 -10.23 -9.22 7.40
C PHE A 149 -11.53 -8.59 7.89
N ARG A 150 -11.73 -8.47 9.22
CA ARG A 150 -12.89 -7.73 9.77
C ARG A 150 -12.88 -6.26 9.36
N GLN A 151 -11.71 -5.65 9.21
CA GLN A 151 -11.57 -4.26 8.75
C GLN A 151 -11.99 -4.09 7.28
N TYR A 152 -12.00 -5.18 6.50
CA TYR A 152 -12.22 -5.16 5.05
C TYR A 152 -13.40 -6.04 4.60
N GLN A 153 -14.40 -6.27 5.47
CA GLN A 153 -15.53 -7.17 5.15
C GLN A 153 -16.33 -6.78 3.90
N GLY A 154 -16.27 -5.51 3.47
CA GLY A 154 -16.89 -5.04 2.24
C GLY A 154 -16.09 -5.32 0.96
N LEU A 155 -14.86 -5.84 1.05
CA LEU A 155 -14.03 -6.09 -0.13
C LEU A 155 -14.35 -7.44 -0.78
N PRO A 156 -14.53 -7.47 -2.11
CA PRO A 156 -14.68 -8.73 -2.82
C PRO A 156 -13.36 -9.52 -2.80
N GLN A 157 -13.47 -10.85 -2.68
CA GLN A 157 -12.39 -11.82 -2.96
C GLN A 157 -11.13 -11.72 -2.08
N LEU A 158 -11.29 -11.59 -0.76
CA LEU A 158 -10.16 -11.66 0.18
C LEU A 158 -9.53 -13.06 0.18
N LYS A 159 -8.25 -13.17 -0.19
CA LYS A 159 -7.55 -14.46 -0.30
C LYS A 159 -6.62 -14.73 0.88
N LYS A 160 -7.10 -15.53 1.86
CA LYS A 160 -6.33 -15.90 3.07
C LYS A 160 -5.04 -16.67 2.76
N GLU A 161 -5.02 -17.37 1.63
CA GLU A 161 -3.91 -18.22 1.22
C GLU A 161 -2.61 -17.45 0.99
N HIS A 162 -2.67 -16.15 0.67
CA HIS A 162 -1.49 -15.31 0.41
C HIS A 162 -0.85 -14.78 1.69
N LEU A 163 -1.61 -14.76 2.79
CA LEU A 163 -1.13 -14.42 4.13
C LEU A 163 -0.41 -15.60 4.81
N GLN A 164 -0.30 -16.75 4.15
CA GLN A 164 0.38 -17.89 4.74
C GLN A 164 1.88 -17.59 4.94
N PRO A 165 2.44 -17.91 6.12
CA PRO A 165 3.85 -17.74 6.48
C PRO A 165 4.86 -18.02 5.36
N HIS A 166 4.72 -19.16 4.68
CA HIS A 166 5.66 -19.60 3.66
C HIS A 166 5.58 -18.74 2.39
N LYS A 167 4.37 -18.29 2.00
CA LYS A 167 4.16 -17.43 0.83
C LYS A 167 4.71 -16.03 1.11
N LEU A 168 4.41 -15.46 2.28
CA LEU A 168 4.95 -14.17 2.71
C LEU A 168 6.47 -14.18 2.74
N SER A 169 7.08 -15.23 3.31
CA SER A 169 8.54 -15.40 3.34
C SER A 169 9.16 -15.45 1.93
N LYS A 170 8.51 -16.14 0.98
CA LYS A 170 8.96 -16.20 -0.42
C LYS A 170 8.84 -14.84 -1.11
N THR A 171 7.71 -14.16 -0.94
CA THR A 171 7.45 -12.83 -1.50
C THR A 171 8.42 -11.80 -0.94
N LEU A 172 8.59 -11.71 0.37
CA LEU A 172 9.54 -10.80 1.02
C LEU A 172 10.98 -11.06 0.54
N SER A 173 11.39 -12.33 0.41
CA SER A 173 12.72 -12.66 -0.12
C SER A 173 12.94 -12.13 -1.54
N ARG A 174 11.91 -12.21 -2.39
CA ARG A 174 11.96 -11.68 -3.75
C ARG A 174 12.07 -10.16 -3.70
N LEU A 175 11.19 -9.49 -2.95
CA LEU A 175 11.16 -8.02 -2.86
C LEU A 175 12.45 -7.43 -2.28
N LEU A 176 13.01 -8.01 -1.21
CA LEU A 176 14.27 -7.58 -0.63
C LEU A 176 15.42 -7.63 -1.66
N LYS A 177 15.48 -8.69 -2.47
CA LYS A 177 16.46 -8.81 -3.55
C LYS A 177 16.19 -7.83 -4.69
N THR A 178 14.93 -7.71 -5.12
CA THR A 178 14.53 -6.85 -6.23
C THR A 178 14.80 -5.38 -5.94
N TYR A 179 14.59 -4.94 -4.70
CA TYR A 179 14.77 -3.54 -4.29
C TYR A 179 16.11 -3.27 -3.58
N GLY A 180 16.97 -4.28 -3.41
CA GLY A 180 18.24 -4.12 -2.69
C GLY A 180 18.08 -3.72 -1.22
N ILE A 181 16.96 -4.07 -0.58
CA ILE A 181 16.66 -3.72 0.82
C ILE A 181 17.32 -4.74 1.75
N SER A 182 17.97 -4.27 2.82
CA SER A 182 18.55 -5.16 3.84
C SER A 182 17.48 -6.00 4.52
N ALA A 183 17.80 -7.26 4.83
CA ALA A 183 16.95 -8.13 5.63
C ALA A 183 16.67 -7.56 7.04
N ASP A 184 17.46 -6.58 7.50
CA ASP A 184 17.23 -5.88 8.78
C ASP A 184 15.89 -5.14 8.84
N PHE A 185 15.31 -4.79 7.69
CA PHE A 185 13.96 -4.22 7.61
C PHE A 185 12.83 -5.24 7.86
N CYS A 186 13.16 -6.52 8.01
CA CYS A 186 12.20 -7.61 8.23
C CYS A 186 12.48 -8.41 9.53
N PRO A 187 12.33 -7.79 10.72
CA PRO A 187 12.58 -8.47 11.98
C PRO A 187 11.62 -9.64 12.24
N ASN A 188 10.35 -9.57 11.82
CA ASN A 188 9.39 -10.63 12.06
C ASN A 188 9.66 -11.85 11.18
N LEU A 189 10.00 -11.64 9.91
CA LEU A 189 10.45 -12.71 9.02
C LEU A 189 11.68 -13.43 9.57
N LYS A 190 12.65 -12.68 10.11
CA LYS A 190 13.83 -13.26 10.76
C LYS A 190 13.46 -14.15 11.94
N LYS A 191 12.61 -13.65 12.86
CA LYS A 191 12.10 -14.43 14.01
C LYS A 191 11.38 -15.69 13.55
N GLN A 192 10.48 -15.57 12.58
CA GLN A 192 9.72 -16.69 12.03
C GLN A 192 10.63 -17.78 11.45
N ARG A 193 11.67 -17.40 10.70
CA ARG A 193 12.65 -18.35 10.15
C ARG A 193 13.50 -19.01 11.23
N GLY A 194 13.94 -18.23 12.22
CA GLY A 194 14.67 -18.77 13.37
C GLY A 194 13.86 -19.83 14.11
N LEU A 195 12.58 -19.56 14.40
CA LEU A 195 11.68 -20.53 15.02
C LEU A 195 11.47 -21.78 14.17
N ALA A 196 11.30 -21.62 12.85
CA ALA A 196 11.16 -22.75 11.95
C ALA A 196 12.42 -23.64 11.92
N ALA A 197 13.60 -23.03 11.91
CA ALA A 197 14.87 -23.76 11.99
C ALA A 197 15.02 -24.51 13.32
N ILE A 198 14.70 -23.86 14.45
CA ILE A 198 14.72 -24.50 15.77
C ILE A 198 13.76 -25.69 15.82
N LYS A 199 12.52 -25.54 15.32
CA LYS A 199 11.53 -26.63 15.25
C LYS A 199 12.04 -27.82 14.43
N TYR A 200 12.68 -27.54 13.29
CA TYR A 200 13.28 -28.57 12.44
C TYR A 200 14.44 -29.30 13.14
N LEU A 201 15.33 -28.56 13.80
CA LEU A 201 16.43 -29.15 14.55
C LEU A 201 15.90 -30.04 15.69
N LEU A 202 14.91 -29.57 16.45
CA LEU A 202 14.28 -30.35 17.53
C LEU A 202 13.70 -31.65 17.01
N PHE A 203 13.00 -31.59 15.87
CA PHE A 203 12.46 -32.76 15.19
C PHE A 203 13.58 -33.74 14.81
N LYS A 204 14.64 -33.27 14.15
CA LYS A 204 15.76 -34.13 13.76
C LYS A 204 16.49 -34.76 14.94
N LYS A 205 16.72 -34.01 16.02
CA LYS A 205 17.44 -34.51 17.21
C LYS A 205 16.60 -35.51 18.00
N TYR A 206 15.38 -35.15 18.37
CA TYR A 206 14.61 -35.93 19.33
C TYR A 206 13.70 -36.98 18.69
N ARG A 207 13.25 -36.75 17.46
CA ARG A 207 12.35 -37.68 16.76
C ARG A 207 13.09 -38.58 15.78
N GLU A 208 13.96 -38.03 14.95
CA GLU A 208 14.73 -38.83 13.98
C GLU A 208 16.05 -39.37 14.56
N LYS A 209 16.58 -38.77 15.63
CA LYS A 209 17.90 -39.08 16.20
C LYS A 209 19.02 -39.04 15.15
N SER A 210 18.86 -38.18 14.15
CA SER A 210 19.72 -38.09 12.96
C SER A 210 20.85 -37.05 13.08
N ILE A 211 20.93 -36.37 14.23
CA ILE A 211 21.94 -35.34 14.53
C ILE A 211 22.56 -35.65 15.89
N ASP A 212 23.89 -35.59 15.98
CA ASP A 212 24.65 -35.76 17.22
C ASP A 212 24.73 -34.46 18.06
N ASP A 213 25.23 -34.57 19.29
CA ASP A 213 25.25 -33.43 20.23
C ASP A 213 26.19 -32.30 19.79
N ALA A 214 27.27 -32.62 19.08
CA ALA A 214 28.20 -31.61 18.56
C ALA A 214 27.56 -30.77 17.45
N THR A 215 26.92 -31.42 16.47
CA THR A 215 26.23 -30.75 15.36
C THR A 215 25.01 -29.98 15.86
N TRP A 216 24.29 -30.53 16.85
CA TRP A 216 23.19 -29.84 17.53
C TRP A 216 23.65 -28.54 18.20
N ASN A 217 24.70 -28.58 19.01
CA ASN A 217 25.17 -27.41 19.76
C ASN A 217 25.66 -26.31 18.80
N ALA A 218 26.35 -26.68 17.73
CA ALA A 218 26.78 -25.74 16.70
C ALA A 218 25.59 -25.04 16.01
N HIS A 219 24.55 -25.79 15.60
CA HIS A 219 23.39 -25.22 14.92
C HIS A 219 22.46 -24.42 15.85
N ILE A 220 22.32 -24.84 17.11
CA ILE A 220 21.55 -24.11 18.11
C ILE A 220 22.23 -22.77 18.39
N LEU A 221 23.55 -22.74 18.63
CA LEU A 221 24.28 -21.50 18.91
C LEU A 221 24.15 -20.47 17.78
N VAL A 222 24.24 -20.91 16.52
CA VAL A 222 23.99 -20.02 15.37
C VAL A 222 22.53 -19.55 15.37
N SER A 223 21.56 -20.43 15.59
CA SER A 223 20.13 -20.08 15.57
C SER A 223 19.71 -19.19 16.76
N THR A 224 20.34 -19.32 17.92
CA THR A 224 20.05 -18.56 19.14
C THR A 224 20.85 -17.25 19.22
N CYS A 225 22.08 -17.17 18.71
CA CYS A 225 22.80 -15.89 18.56
C CYS A 225 22.04 -14.94 17.63
N PHE A 226 21.40 -15.46 16.56
CA PHE A 226 20.49 -14.68 15.72
C PHE A 226 19.22 -14.21 16.47
N TYR A 227 18.77 -14.96 17.49
CA TYR A 227 17.62 -14.61 18.32
C TYR A 227 17.97 -13.59 19.40
N PHE A 228 19.15 -13.70 20.01
CA PHE A 228 19.63 -12.80 21.06
C PHE A 228 19.94 -11.39 20.54
N PHE A 229 20.53 -11.29 19.34
CA PHE A 229 20.84 -9.99 18.73
C PHE A 229 19.59 -9.20 18.30
N VAL A 230 18.49 -9.89 17.95
CA VAL A 230 17.22 -9.25 17.57
C VAL A 230 16.37 -8.84 18.80
N CYS A 231 16.56 -9.50 19.94
CA CYS A 231 15.81 -9.19 21.17
C CYS A 231 16.50 -8.14 22.08
N GLN A 232 17.74 -7.73 21.83
CA GLN A 232 18.43 -6.68 22.61
C GLN A 232 18.11 -5.24 22.16
N HIS A 233 17.27 -5.05 21.13
CA HIS A 233 16.84 -3.73 20.65
C HIS A 233 15.32 -3.52 20.64
N ILE A 234 14.60 -4.23 21.54
CA ILE A 234 13.24 -3.88 21.97
C ILE A 234 13.36 -3.31 23.38
#